data_AF-A0A150H3C1-F1
#
_entry.id   AF-A0A150H3C1-F1
#
_cell.length_a   1.000
_cell.length_b   1.000
_cell.length_c   1.000
_cell.angle_alpha   90.00
_cell.angle_beta   90.00
_cell.angle_gamma   90.00
#
_symmetry.space_group_name_H-M   'P 1'
#
loop_
_entity.id
_entity.type
_entity.pdbx_description
1 polymer ?
#
loop_
_entity_poly.entity_id
_entity_poly.type
_entity_poly.pdbx_seq_one_letter_code
_entity_poly.pdbx_strand_id
1 'polypeptide(L)'
;MEQPEPLLGAADAKAKASKPRAQKTPLQKEVLEASYQLNQHPSIEHRKALGDRIGLTEQEVALAAASGAVSGGGGSALSQPTAGEEETEDGDAEYDEAAAAAWDGFRALCTAARASLPVPYREDGPPLGYLFDDPGEPDRVPGGGGGGGRKRRRIVLAGDVVEADDEVVKSVLLRKPAGEKPGLPGSAPVGVMTQAELEMRRRELALQQQMLAQQQLAAAAAAAGAGGDPADPDFGAGRSRAEDAVRREQERLRRELAKHSEKLERDRRRDEEERHRELERGEKERRKLVDKLEKERAKEEARKLKEMEKMKIAEERELRRLEAAREKERKAEERRRAVEERKK
;
A
#
# COMPACT_ATOMS: atom_id res chain seq x y z
N MET A 1 -60.85 -6.42 56.77
CA MET A 1 -59.51 -6.25 57.37
C MET A 1 -58.51 -6.43 56.26
N GLU A 2 -58.10 -5.29 55.71
CA GLU A 2 -57.01 -5.12 54.77
C GLU A 2 -55.69 -5.49 55.43
N GLN A 3 -54.87 -6.31 54.76
CA GLN A 3 -53.42 -6.39 54.98
C GLN A 3 -52.73 -6.74 53.63
N PRO A 4 -51.50 -6.25 53.41
CA PRO A 4 -51.05 -5.74 52.11
C PRO A 4 -50.14 -6.68 51.29
N GLU A 5 -50.08 -6.41 49.99
CA GLU A 5 -49.22 -7.05 49.01
C GLU A 5 -47.72 -6.74 49.25
N PRO A 6 -46.81 -7.74 49.17
CA PRO A 6 -45.38 -7.50 49.24
C PRO A 6 -44.83 -7.07 47.87
N LEU A 7 -44.38 -5.82 47.81
CA LEU A 7 -43.62 -5.22 46.71
C LEU A 7 -42.32 -6.01 46.43
N LEU A 8 -42.36 -6.84 45.38
CA LEU A 8 -41.17 -7.44 44.74
C LEU A 8 -40.48 -6.38 43.87
N GLY A 9 -39.55 -5.61 44.44
CA GLY A 9 -38.82 -4.61 43.66
C GLY A 9 -37.57 -4.08 44.35
N ALA A 10 -36.47 -4.84 44.28
CA ALA A 10 -35.09 -4.34 44.35
C ALA A 10 -34.11 -5.53 44.34
N ALA A 11 -33.90 -6.14 43.17
CA ALA A 11 -32.79 -7.07 42.98
C ALA A 11 -31.57 -6.30 42.44
N ASP A 12 -30.60 -6.12 43.34
CA ASP A 12 -29.16 -5.94 43.12
C ASP A 12 -28.65 -5.71 41.68
N ALA A 13 -28.69 -4.46 41.22
CA ALA A 13 -27.80 -3.98 40.17
C ALA A 13 -26.38 -3.77 40.75
N LYS A 14 -25.69 -4.87 41.09
CA LYS A 14 -24.25 -4.81 41.39
C LYS A 14 -23.52 -4.34 40.14
N ALA A 15 -23.16 -3.05 40.13
CA ALA A 15 -22.29 -2.44 39.14
C ALA A 15 -21.02 -3.29 39.01
N LYS A 16 -20.91 -4.05 37.91
CA LYS A 16 -19.70 -4.80 37.58
C LYS A 16 -18.61 -3.77 37.30
N ALA A 17 -17.75 -3.54 38.29
CA ALA A 17 -16.58 -2.71 38.15
C ALA A 17 -15.83 -3.10 36.86
N SER A 18 -15.87 -2.21 35.87
CA SER A 18 -15.20 -2.38 34.59
C SER A 18 -13.72 -2.64 34.85
N LYS A 19 -13.25 -3.86 34.53
CA LYS A 19 -11.83 -4.17 34.60
C LYS A 19 -11.06 -3.10 33.79
N PRO A 20 -10.00 -2.50 34.35
CA PRO A 20 -9.22 -1.50 33.63
C PRO A 20 -8.77 -2.10 32.30
N ARG A 21 -9.15 -1.46 31.18
CA ARG A 21 -8.79 -1.94 29.84
C ARG A 21 -7.27 -1.95 29.74
N ALA A 22 -6.68 -3.10 29.42
CA ALA A 22 -5.25 -3.21 29.22
C ALA A 22 -4.83 -2.27 28.09
N GLN A 23 -3.89 -1.37 28.36
CA GLN A 23 -3.40 -0.46 27.34
C GLN A 23 -2.59 -1.25 26.30
N LYS A 24 -2.90 -1.03 25.02
CA LYS A 24 -2.18 -1.66 23.90
C LYS A 24 -0.75 -1.13 23.87
N THR A 25 0.23 -2.03 23.81
CA THR A 25 1.66 -1.68 23.69
C THR A 25 1.93 -0.91 22.37
N PRO A 26 2.95 -0.05 22.30
CA PRO A 26 3.27 0.70 21.07
C PRO A 26 3.44 -0.21 19.85
N LEU A 27 4.15 -1.33 20.03
CA LEU A 27 4.36 -2.33 18.96
C LEU A 27 3.06 -3.00 18.49
N GLN A 28 2.06 -3.16 19.36
CA GLN A 28 0.75 -3.66 18.95
C GLN A 28 0.01 -2.63 18.07
N LYS A 29 0.15 -1.33 18.37
CA LYS A 29 -0.48 -0.26 17.59
C LYS A 29 0.13 -0.17 16.19
N GLU A 30 1.45 -0.14 16.09
CA GLU A 30 2.15 -0.09 14.79
C GLU A 30 1.78 -1.27 13.88
N VAL A 31 1.69 -2.48 14.44
CA VAL A 31 1.31 -3.67 13.64
C VAL A 31 -0.16 -3.64 13.22
N LEU A 32 -1.06 -3.12 14.07
CA LEU A 32 -2.47 -2.93 13.71
C LEU A 32 -2.61 -1.88 12.60
N GLU A 33 -1.90 -0.76 12.71
CA GLU A 33 -1.90 0.31 11.72
C GLU A 33 -1.33 -0.15 10.37
N ALA A 34 -0.18 -0.82 10.38
CA ALA A 34 0.40 -1.41 9.16
C ALA A 34 -0.54 -2.44 8.51
N SER A 35 -1.24 -3.26 9.30
CA SER A 35 -2.23 -4.19 8.75
C SER A 35 -3.44 -3.46 8.16
N TYR A 36 -3.84 -2.33 8.72
CA TYR A 36 -4.98 -1.55 8.25
C TYR A 36 -4.65 -0.79 6.95
N GLN A 37 -3.44 -0.26 6.84
CA GLN A 37 -2.93 0.34 5.60
C GLN A 37 -2.94 -0.64 4.43
N LEU A 38 -2.69 -1.94 4.70
CA LEU A 38 -2.75 -2.98 3.69
C LEU A 38 -4.19 -3.41 3.37
N ASN A 39 -5.04 -3.58 4.39
CA ASN A 39 -6.43 -4.02 4.26
C ASN A 39 -7.30 -3.33 5.32
N GLN A 40 -8.13 -2.38 4.89
CA GLN A 40 -9.06 -1.67 5.79
C GLN A 40 -10.11 -2.60 6.41
N HIS A 41 -10.50 -3.67 5.70
CA HIS A 41 -11.49 -4.64 6.15
C HIS A 41 -10.87 -6.04 6.23
N PRO A 42 -10.04 -6.32 7.26
CA PRO A 42 -9.42 -7.63 7.39
C PRO A 42 -10.47 -8.72 7.62
N SER A 43 -10.35 -9.85 6.91
CA SER A 43 -11.22 -11.02 7.09
C SER A 43 -11.12 -11.61 8.50
N ILE A 44 -12.11 -12.44 8.91
CA ILE A 44 -12.13 -13.13 10.21
C ILE A 44 -10.81 -13.90 10.44
N GLU A 45 -10.35 -14.65 9.44
CA GLU A 45 -9.12 -15.42 9.51
C GLU A 45 -7.88 -14.53 9.70
N HIS A 46 -7.82 -13.40 8.99
CA HIS A 46 -6.73 -12.45 9.13
C HIS A 46 -6.71 -11.78 10.50
N ARG A 47 -7.87 -11.39 11.04
CA ARG A 47 -7.98 -10.82 12.39
C ARG A 47 -7.54 -11.81 13.45
N LYS A 48 -7.92 -13.08 13.32
CA LYS A 48 -7.51 -14.16 14.22
C LYS A 48 -6.01 -14.38 14.16
N ALA A 49 -5.43 -14.48 12.96
CA ALA A 49 -3.98 -14.62 12.77
C ALA A 49 -3.20 -13.41 13.31
N LEU A 50 -3.73 -12.20 13.13
CA LEU A 50 -3.13 -10.97 13.63
C LEU A 50 -3.16 -10.91 15.16
N GLY A 51 -4.31 -11.19 15.77
CA GLY A 51 -4.47 -11.29 17.22
C GLY A 51 -3.50 -12.30 17.85
N ASP A 52 -3.41 -13.49 17.26
CA ASP A 52 -2.46 -14.54 17.65
C ASP A 52 -1.00 -14.08 17.61
N ARG A 53 -0.64 -13.22 16.65
CA ARG A 53 0.72 -12.72 16.44
C ARG A 53 1.08 -11.62 17.43
N ILE A 54 0.15 -10.72 17.75
CA ILE A 54 0.38 -9.56 18.61
C ILE A 54 -0.07 -9.76 20.06
N GLY A 55 -0.70 -10.90 20.37
CA GLY A 55 -1.21 -11.22 21.69
C GLY A 55 -2.49 -10.47 22.05
N LEU A 56 -3.33 -10.16 21.06
CA LEU A 56 -4.66 -9.57 21.25
C LEU A 56 -5.75 -10.58 20.86
N THR A 57 -6.93 -10.43 21.42
CA THR A 57 -8.09 -11.23 21.01
C THR A 57 -8.61 -10.75 19.65
N GLU A 58 -9.27 -11.65 18.91
CA GLU A 58 -9.86 -11.31 17.61
C GLU A 58 -10.84 -10.13 17.71
N GLN A 59 -11.60 -10.05 18.81
CA GLN A 59 -12.55 -8.97 19.08
C GLN A 59 -11.84 -7.62 19.28
N GLU A 60 -10.69 -7.59 19.97
CA GLU A 60 -9.91 -6.36 20.14
C GLU A 60 -9.31 -5.86 18.83
N VAL A 61 -8.93 -6.78 17.93
CA VAL A 61 -8.44 -6.45 16.58
C VAL A 61 -9.59 -5.95 15.71
N ALA A 62 -10.77 -6.59 15.78
CA ALA A 62 -11.97 -6.15 15.06
C ALA A 62 -12.42 -4.75 15.53
N LEU A 63 -12.43 -4.52 16.85
CA LEU A 63 -12.75 -3.22 17.43
C LEU A 63 -11.71 -2.17 17.02
N ALA A 64 -10.42 -2.52 17.01
CA ALA A 64 -9.36 -1.61 16.56
C ALA A 64 -9.50 -1.23 15.09
N ALA A 65 -9.85 -2.18 14.22
CA ALA A 65 -10.09 -1.93 12.80
C ALA A 65 -11.33 -1.05 12.58
N ALA A 66 -12.39 -1.27 13.36
CA ALA A 66 -13.59 -0.42 13.32
C ALA A 66 -13.30 1.00 13.83
N SER A 67 -12.48 1.16 14.88
CA SER A 67 -12.13 2.48 15.44
C SER A 67 -11.03 3.23 14.66
N GLY A 68 -10.18 2.48 13.93
CA GLY A 68 -9.01 3.01 13.23
C GLY A 68 -9.34 3.86 12.00
N ALA A 69 -10.60 3.87 11.57
CA ALA A 69 -11.08 4.68 10.46
C ALA A 69 -11.11 6.20 10.75
N VAL A 70 -10.98 6.64 12.00
CA VAL A 70 -11.16 8.06 12.38
C VAL A 70 -9.87 8.76 12.84
N SER A 71 -8.79 8.03 13.12
CA SER A 71 -7.57 8.62 13.74
C SER A 71 -6.53 9.17 12.74
N GLY A 72 -6.84 9.22 11.44
CA GLY A 72 -5.90 9.62 10.38
C GLY A 72 -5.78 11.13 10.13
N GLY A 73 -6.27 11.98 11.03
CA GLY A 73 -6.17 13.45 10.94
C GLY A 73 -5.14 13.99 11.92
N GLY A 74 -4.01 14.47 11.42
CA GLY A 74 -2.88 14.94 12.22
C GLY A 74 -3.17 16.18 13.08
N GLY A 75 -2.40 16.33 14.17
CA GLY A 75 -2.40 17.56 14.93
C GLY A 75 -1.63 17.53 16.25
N SER A 76 -0.34 17.83 16.16
CA SER A 76 0.40 18.67 17.12
C SER A 76 0.66 18.17 18.55
N ALA A 77 1.95 17.95 18.82
CA ALA A 77 2.54 18.02 20.14
C ALA A 77 2.36 19.42 20.75
N LEU A 78 1.77 19.52 21.93
CA LEU A 78 2.27 20.20 23.14
C LEU A 78 1.12 20.30 24.17
N SER A 79 1.49 20.24 25.45
CA SER A 79 0.70 20.50 26.66
C SER A 79 0.02 19.27 27.27
N GLN A 80 0.62 18.78 28.36
CA GLN A 80 -0.12 18.09 29.41
C GLN A 80 -1.17 19.06 29.98
N PRO A 81 -2.45 18.68 30.10
CA PRO A 81 -3.36 19.35 31.01
C PRO A 81 -3.30 18.63 32.35
N THR A 82 -2.97 19.42 33.36
CA THR A 82 -3.32 19.18 34.75
C THR A 82 -4.82 18.93 34.89
N ALA A 83 -5.17 18.07 35.84
CA ALA A 83 -6.54 17.82 36.27
C ALA A 83 -7.35 19.12 36.41
N GLY A 84 -8.50 19.17 35.74
CA GLY A 84 -9.45 20.27 35.81
C GLY A 84 -10.60 19.99 34.85
N GLU A 85 -11.76 19.73 35.44
CA GLU A 85 -13.06 19.54 34.79
C GLU A 85 -13.40 20.70 33.84
N GLU A 86 -13.94 20.40 32.66
CA GLU A 86 -15.20 20.98 32.15
C GLU A 86 -15.52 20.39 30.76
N GLU A 87 -16.69 19.76 30.69
CA GLU A 87 -17.31 19.22 29.48
C GLU A 87 -17.69 20.37 28.54
N THR A 88 -17.12 20.41 27.33
CA THR A 88 -17.70 21.17 26.21
C THR A 88 -18.08 20.17 25.12
N GLU A 89 -19.33 19.75 25.20
CA GLU A 89 -20.05 18.81 24.35
C GLU A 89 -20.64 19.57 23.15
N ASP A 90 -19.84 20.09 22.21
CA ASP A 90 -20.37 20.83 21.04
C ASP A 90 -19.36 20.90 19.85
N GLY A 91 -18.68 19.79 19.51
CA GLY A 91 -17.55 19.80 18.55
C GLY A 91 -17.66 18.96 17.27
N ASP A 92 -18.60 18.01 17.16
CA ASP A 92 -18.45 16.91 16.18
C ASP A 92 -19.34 17.01 14.91
N ALA A 93 -20.16 18.05 14.75
CA ALA A 93 -21.11 18.12 13.64
C ALA A 93 -20.49 18.56 12.29
N GLU A 94 -19.34 19.23 12.28
CA GLU A 94 -18.78 19.83 11.05
C GLU A 94 -17.99 18.82 10.18
N TYR A 95 -17.52 17.72 10.77
CA TYR A 95 -16.78 16.69 10.03
C TYR A 95 -17.68 15.74 9.22
N ASP A 96 -18.93 15.53 9.66
CA ASP A 96 -19.89 14.68 8.95
C ASP A 96 -20.38 15.31 7.64
N GLU A 97 -20.41 16.64 7.54
CA GLU A 97 -20.86 17.34 6.34
C GLU A 97 -19.86 17.22 5.17
N ALA A 98 -18.56 17.29 5.47
CA ALA A 98 -17.52 17.07 4.47
C ALA A 98 -17.48 15.62 3.96
N ALA A 99 -17.72 14.66 4.86
CA ALA A 99 -17.84 13.24 4.49
C ALA A 99 -19.09 12.99 3.62
N ALA A 100 -20.23 13.60 3.96
CA ALA A 100 -21.45 13.52 3.17
C ALA A 100 -21.26 14.09 1.76
N ALA A 101 -20.60 15.25 1.62
CA ALA A 101 -20.31 15.87 0.33
C ALA A 101 -19.41 15.00 -0.56
N ALA A 102 -18.44 14.29 0.03
CA ALA A 102 -17.57 13.36 -0.71
C ALA A 102 -18.36 12.16 -1.28
N TRP A 103 -19.31 11.63 -0.51
CA TRP A 103 -20.19 10.54 -0.96
C TRP A 103 -21.15 10.96 -2.07
N ASP A 104 -21.62 12.21 -2.06
CA ASP A 104 -22.49 12.73 -3.11
C ASP A 104 -21.73 12.93 -4.44
N GLY A 105 -20.46 13.37 -4.38
CA GLY A 105 -19.57 13.39 -5.54
C GLY A 105 -19.37 12.00 -6.16
N PHE A 106 -19.19 10.97 -5.34
CA PHE A 106 -19.07 9.58 -5.80
C PHE A 106 -20.36 9.07 -6.46
N ARG A 107 -21.53 9.38 -5.89
CA ARG A 107 -22.84 9.03 -6.49
C ARG A 107 -23.08 9.73 -7.82
N ALA A 108 -22.71 11.00 -7.93
CA ALA A 108 -22.82 11.75 -9.18
C ALA A 108 -21.93 11.14 -10.27
N LEU A 109 -20.70 10.73 -9.92
CA LEU A 109 -19.76 10.10 -10.85
C LEU A 109 -20.25 8.72 -11.31
N CYS A 110 -20.80 7.90 -10.40
CA CYS A 110 -21.45 6.64 -10.76
C CYS A 110 -22.66 6.84 -11.69
N THR A 111 -23.45 7.90 -11.46
CA THR A 111 -24.62 8.22 -12.29
C THR A 111 -24.20 8.69 -13.69
N ALA A 112 -23.17 9.54 -13.78
CA ALA A 112 -22.61 9.98 -15.05
C ALA A 112 -21.99 8.82 -15.85
N ALA A 113 -21.27 7.91 -15.18
CA ALA A 113 -20.73 6.70 -15.79
C ALA A 113 -21.84 5.75 -16.28
N ARG A 114 -22.95 5.62 -15.54
CA ARG A 114 -24.12 4.86 -16.00
C ARG A 114 -24.78 5.49 -17.23
N ALA A 115 -24.77 6.82 -17.34
CA ALA A 115 -25.34 7.54 -18.48
C ALA A 115 -24.44 7.52 -19.74
N SER A 116 -23.12 7.42 -19.59
CA SER A 116 -22.17 7.41 -20.70
C SER A 116 -21.97 6.02 -21.33
N LEU A 117 -22.31 4.95 -20.60
CA LEU A 117 -22.20 3.59 -21.12
C LEU A 117 -23.37 3.27 -22.07
N PRO A 118 -23.10 2.81 -23.30
CA PRO A 118 -24.12 2.58 -24.33
C PRO A 118 -25.05 1.39 -24.03
N VAL A 119 -24.71 0.55 -23.06
CA VAL A 119 -25.51 -0.59 -22.62
C VAL A 119 -25.69 -0.49 -21.11
N PRO A 120 -26.92 -0.31 -20.60
CA PRO A 120 -27.16 -0.31 -19.16
C PRO A 120 -26.74 -1.66 -18.59
N TYR A 121 -25.88 -1.65 -17.56
CA TYR A 121 -25.53 -2.84 -16.79
C TYR A 121 -26.83 -3.54 -16.36
N ARG A 122 -27.07 -4.74 -16.87
CA ARG A 122 -28.15 -5.59 -16.35
C ARG A 122 -27.73 -6.03 -14.95
N GLU A 123 -28.52 -5.69 -13.94
CA GLU A 123 -28.31 -6.20 -12.58
C GLU A 123 -28.47 -7.73 -12.53
N ASP A 124 -29.22 -8.31 -13.48
CA ASP A 124 -29.34 -9.75 -13.75
C ASP A 124 -28.33 -10.27 -14.80
N GLY A 125 -27.30 -9.49 -15.12
CA GLY A 125 -26.22 -9.97 -15.97
C GLY A 125 -25.48 -11.12 -15.27
N PRO A 126 -25.06 -12.18 -15.99
CA PRO A 126 -24.18 -13.19 -15.39
C PRO A 126 -23.02 -12.43 -14.71
N PRO A 127 -22.66 -12.82 -13.47
CA PRO A 127 -21.59 -12.13 -12.75
C PRO A 127 -20.40 -12.03 -13.72
N LEU A 128 -19.74 -10.87 -13.75
CA LEU A 128 -18.49 -10.64 -14.46
C LEU A 128 -17.42 -11.60 -13.90
N GLY A 129 -17.60 -12.88 -14.19
CA GLY A 129 -16.57 -13.88 -14.15
C GLY A 129 -15.67 -13.48 -15.29
N TYR A 130 -14.52 -12.93 -14.91
CA TYR A 130 -13.35 -13.02 -15.75
C TYR A 130 -13.18 -14.51 -16.08
N LEU A 131 -13.70 -14.93 -17.23
CA LEU A 131 -13.10 -16.01 -17.99
C LEU A 131 -11.73 -15.46 -18.37
N PHE A 132 -10.77 -15.58 -17.44
CA PHE A 132 -9.40 -15.76 -17.87
C PHE A 132 -9.47 -16.96 -18.82
N ASP A 133 -9.04 -16.76 -20.06
CA ASP A 133 -8.60 -17.89 -20.88
C ASP A 133 -7.74 -18.75 -19.96
N ASP A 134 -8.21 -19.97 -19.68
CA ASP A 134 -7.43 -20.96 -18.95
C ASP A 134 -6.07 -20.99 -19.65
N PRO A 135 -4.97 -20.64 -18.96
CA PRO A 135 -3.65 -20.76 -19.56
C PRO A 135 -3.51 -22.22 -19.97
N GLY A 136 -3.45 -22.46 -21.28
CA GLY A 136 -3.49 -23.80 -21.86
C GLY A 136 -2.63 -24.76 -21.04
N GLU A 137 -3.24 -25.88 -20.62
CA GLU A 137 -2.64 -26.87 -19.74
C GLU A 137 -1.17 -27.12 -20.10
N PRO A 138 -0.20 -26.77 -19.24
CA PRO A 138 1.14 -27.33 -19.39
C PRO A 138 1.03 -28.83 -19.09
N ASP A 139 1.45 -29.63 -20.05
CA ASP A 139 1.51 -31.08 -19.97
C ASP A 139 1.88 -31.58 -18.57
N ARG A 140 1.03 -32.50 -18.09
CA ARG A 140 1.15 -33.28 -16.86
C ARG A 140 2.61 -33.64 -16.54
N VAL A 141 3.10 -33.14 -15.41
CA VAL A 141 4.14 -33.82 -14.62
C VAL A 141 3.49 -34.30 -13.33
N PRO A 142 3.41 -35.62 -13.06
CA PRO A 142 2.82 -36.11 -11.84
C PRO A 142 3.87 -36.12 -10.72
N GLY A 143 3.57 -35.53 -9.57
CA GLY A 143 4.17 -35.97 -8.32
C GLY A 143 4.42 -34.91 -7.24
N GLY A 144 3.62 -34.99 -6.18
CA GLY A 144 3.96 -34.56 -4.82
C GLY A 144 3.55 -33.12 -4.51
N GLY A 145 2.72 -32.79 -3.52
CA GLY A 145 2.36 -33.51 -2.31
C GLY A 145 2.77 -32.69 -1.09
N GLY A 146 1.78 -32.13 -0.37
CA GLY A 146 1.91 -31.57 0.99
C GLY A 146 2.39 -30.11 1.01
N GLY A 147 1.80 -29.18 1.77
CA GLY A 147 1.04 -29.33 3.02
C GLY A 147 1.83 -28.71 4.18
N GLY A 148 1.26 -27.69 4.82
CA GLY A 148 1.73 -27.11 6.10
C GLY A 148 2.68 -25.91 5.92
N GLY A 149 2.44 -24.71 6.46
CA GLY A 149 1.81 -24.39 7.74
C GLY A 149 2.85 -24.47 8.86
N ARG A 150 3.26 -23.30 9.41
CA ARG A 150 3.72 -22.99 10.80
C ARG A 150 4.72 -21.83 10.81
N LYS A 151 4.38 -20.69 11.42
CA LYS A 151 4.54 -20.26 12.84
C LYS A 151 5.96 -19.71 13.19
N ARG A 152 6.00 -18.38 13.44
CA ARG A 152 6.68 -17.61 14.53
C ARG A 152 8.21 -17.81 14.69
N ARG A 153 9.06 -16.78 14.91
CA ARG A 153 9.17 -15.96 16.14
C ARG A 153 10.18 -14.79 15.98
N ARG A 154 9.97 -13.78 16.83
CA ARG A 154 10.74 -12.54 17.10
C ARG A 154 12.09 -12.85 17.79
N ILE A 155 13.14 -12.08 17.48
CA ILE A 155 14.28 -11.83 18.37
C ILE A 155 14.46 -10.30 18.47
N VAL A 156 14.52 -9.83 19.72
CA VAL A 156 14.92 -8.48 20.15
C VAL A 156 16.43 -8.54 20.42
N LEU A 157 17.18 -7.54 19.98
CA LEU A 157 18.51 -7.25 20.51
C LEU A 157 18.57 -5.78 20.90
N ALA A 158 18.90 -5.57 22.17
CA ALA A 158 19.22 -4.31 22.79
C ALA A 158 20.64 -3.89 22.41
N GLY A 159 20.84 -2.58 22.32
CA GLY A 159 22.14 -1.92 22.43
C GLY A 159 23.05 -2.11 21.23
N ASP A 160 23.07 -1.11 20.35
CA ASP A 160 24.34 -0.55 19.89
C ASP A 160 24.12 0.89 19.43
N VAL A 161 24.92 1.77 20.04
CA VAL A 161 25.14 3.16 19.69
C VAL A 161 25.90 3.16 18.38
N VAL A 162 25.35 3.80 17.34
CA VAL A 162 26.11 4.18 16.16
C VAL A 162 25.97 5.68 16.01
N GLU A 163 27.02 6.39 16.42
CA GLU A 163 27.32 7.73 15.94
C GLU A 163 27.40 7.69 14.41
N ALA A 164 26.58 8.50 13.76
CA ALA A 164 26.74 8.83 12.36
C ALA A 164 26.89 10.35 12.29
N ASP A 165 28.13 10.76 12.03
CA ASP A 165 28.51 12.14 11.75
C ASP A 165 27.81 12.66 10.49
N ASP A 166 27.60 13.97 10.57
CA ASP A 166 26.99 14.90 9.64
C ASP A 166 27.39 14.73 8.16
N GLU A 167 26.41 14.90 7.26
CA GLU A 167 26.62 15.75 6.08
C GLU A 167 25.29 16.28 5.46
N VAL A 168 25.00 17.54 5.80
CA VAL A 168 24.55 18.61 4.89
C VAL A 168 23.42 18.27 3.91
N VAL A 169 22.18 18.27 4.42
CA VAL A 169 21.01 18.61 3.58
C VAL A 169 20.63 20.07 3.89
N LYS A 170 21.08 21.00 3.04
CA LYS A 170 20.57 22.38 2.98
C LYS A 170 19.12 22.35 2.49
N SER A 171 18.19 22.04 3.38
CA SER A 171 16.77 22.28 3.15
C SER A 171 16.50 23.78 3.21
N VAL A 172 16.37 24.39 2.04
CA VAL A 172 15.86 25.74 1.86
C VAL A 172 14.42 25.76 2.38
N LEU A 173 14.25 26.24 3.62
CA LEU A 173 12.97 26.62 4.21
C LEU A 173 12.39 27.79 3.39
N LEU A 174 11.63 27.48 2.35
CA LEU A 174 10.72 28.46 1.76
C LEU A 174 9.57 28.69 2.74
N ARG A 175 9.73 29.76 3.53
CA ARG A 175 8.74 30.34 4.42
C ARG A 175 7.51 30.74 3.58
N LYS A 176 6.45 29.94 3.64
CA LYS A 176 5.14 30.26 3.05
C LYS A 176 4.54 31.42 3.87
N PRO A 177 4.14 32.55 3.24
CA PRO A 177 3.53 33.65 3.97
C PRO A 177 2.18 33.20 4.53
N ALA A 178 2.06 33.27 5.85
CA ALA A 178 0.80 33.13 6.56
C ALA A 178 -0.07 34.35 6.28
N GLY A 179 -1.31 34.13 5.83
CA GLY A 179 -2.32 35.18 5.80
C GLY A 179 -3.29 35.11 4.63
N GLU A 180 -4.05 34.03 4.47
CA GLU A 180 -5.33 34.10 3.76
C GLU A 180 -6.43 33.47 4.60
N LYS A 181 -7.48 34.27 4.79
CA LYS A 181 -8.63 34.04 5.67
C LYS A 181 -9.51 32.91 5.10
N PRO A 182 -10.02 31.99 5.93
CA PRO A 182 -11.07 31.07 5.50
C PRO A 182 -12.41 31.81 5.54
N GLY A 183 -13.15 31.81 4.43
CA GLY A 183 -14.51 32.35 4.46
C GLY A 183 -15.05 32.70 3.08
N LEU A 184 -15.24 31.69 2.22
CA LEU A 184 -16.18 31.75 1.09
C LEU A 184 -16.65 30.30 0.79
N PRO A 185 -17.81 29.88 1.31
CA PRO A 185 -18.41 28.59 0.98
C PRO A 185 -18.97 28.67 -0.45
N GLY A 186 -18.38 27.90 -1.38
CA GLY A 186 -18.84 27.84 -2.77
C GLY A 186 -17.77 27.59 -3.83
N SER A 187 -16.48 27.54 -3.48
CA SER A 187 -15.43 27.17 -4.43
C SER A 187 -15.33 25.65 -4.51
N ALA A 188 -15.92 25.05 -5.55
CA ALA A 188 -15.75 23.64 -5.86
C ALA A 188 -14.25 23.29 -5.89
N PRO A 189 -13.83 22.13 -5.33
CA PRO A 189 -12.42 21.77 -5.28
C PRO A 189 -11.87 21.78 -6.71
N VAL A 190 -10.92 22.67 -6.96
CA VAL A 190 -10.16 22.71 -8.21
C VAL A 190 -9.43 21.37 -8.27
N GLY A 191 -10.01 20.43 -9.01
CA GLY A 191 -9.44 19.09 -9.19
C GLY A 191 -8.01 19.25 -9.68
N VAL A 192 -7.06 18.83 -8.84
CA VAL A 192 -5.64 18.87 -9.15
C VAL A 192 -5.43 17.88 -10.29
N MET A 193 -5.46 18.37 -11.52
CA MET A 193 -5.19 17.56 -12.71
C MET A 193 -3.81 16.94 -12.56
N THR A 194 -3.68 15.66 -12.90
CA THR A 194 -2.38 14.99 -12.91
C THR A 194 -1.44 15.71 -13.87
N GLN A 195 -0.12 15.65 -13.65
CA GLN A 195 0.85 16.28 -14.57
C GLN A 195 0.64 15.82 -16.03
N ALA A 196 0.25 14.56 -16.24
CA ALA A 196 -0.07 14.02 -17.55
C ALA A 196 -1.30 14.69 -18.19
N GLU A 197 -2.37 14.90 -17.44
CA GLU A 197 -3.57 15.62 -17.91
C GLU A 197 -3.26 17.08 -18.23
N LEU A 198 -2.45 17.74 -17.39
CA LEU A 198 -2.00 19.11 -17.63
C LEU A 198 -1.18 19.22 -18.92
N GLU A 199 -0.31 18.25 -19.21
CA GLU A 199 0.43 18.18 -20.46
C GLU A 199 -0.48 17.92 -21.67
N MET A 200 -1.45 17.01 -21.56
CA MET A 200 -2.43 16.79 -22.64
C MET A 200 -3.24 18.04 -22.94
N ARG A 201 -3.72 18.73 -21.91
CA ARG A 201 -4.51 19.96 -22.07
C ARG A 201 -3.68 21.10 -22.68
N ARG A 202 -2.39 21.19 -22.34
CA ARG A 202 -1.46 22.12 -23.02
C ARG A 202 -1.29 21.77 -24.50
N ARG A 203 -1.18 20.49 -24.86
CA ARG A 203 -1.09 20.06 -26.27
C ARG A 203 -2.37 20.38 -27.04
N GLU A 204 -3.53 20.12 -26.45
CA GLU A 204 -4.82 20.41 -27.06
C GLU A 204 -4.99 21.92 -27.32
N LEU A 205 -4.65 22.75 -26.34
CA LEU A 205 -4.72 24.20 -26.46
C LEU A 205 -3.75 24.75 -27.53
N ALA A 206 -2.55 24.16 -27.65
CA ALA A 206 -1.60 24.49 -28.71
C ALA A 206 -2.14 24.13 -30.11
N LEU A 207 -2.77 22.96 -30.26
CA LEU A 207 -3.44 22.54 -31.49
C LEU A 207 -4.58 23.49 -31.87
N GLN A 208 -5.37 23.90 -30.88
CA GLN A 208 -6.47 24.84 -31.07
C GLN A 208 -5.97 26.22 -31.53
N GLN A 209 -4.89 26.74 -30.92
CA GLN A 209 -4.23 27.97 -31.39
C GLN A 209 -3.69 27.85 -32.81
N GLN A 210 -3.09 26.72 -33.18
CA GLN A 210 -2.56 26.49 -34.52
C GLN A 210 -3.68 26.51 -35.58
N MET A 211 -4.83 25.91 -35.26
CA MET A 211 -5.99 25.90 -36.15
C MET A 211 -6.56 27.31 -36.36
N LEU A 212 -6.65 28.09 -35.28
CA LEU A 212 -7.14 29.47 -35.32
C LEU A 212 -6.19 30.37 -36.15
N ALA A 213 -4.89 30.19 -36.02
CA ALA A 213 -3.90 30.89 -36.84
C ALA A 213 -4.01 30.52 -38.33
N GLN A 214 -4.26 29.25 -38.68
CA GLN A 214 -4.53 28.86 -40.06
C GLN A 214 -5.78 29.51 -40.63
N GLN A 215 -6.86 29.60 -39.84
CA GLN A 215 -8.09 30.28 -40.27
C GLN A 215 -7.85 31.77 -40.53
N GLN A 216 -7.06 32.45 -39.68
CA GLN A 216 -6.71 33.85 -39.87
C GLN A 216 -5.88 34.06 -41.14
N LEU A 217 -4.90 33.19 -41.43
CA LEU A 217 -4.12 33.23 -42.66
C LEU A 217 -4.98 32.98 -43.91
N ALA A 218 -5.89 32.01 -43.86
CA ALA A 218 -6.82 31.73 -44.96
C ALA A 218 -7.77 32.91 -45.21
N ALA A 219 -8.28 33.54 -44.15
CA ALA A 219 -9.13 34.73 -44.24
C ALA A 219 -8.35 35.92 -44.83
N ALA A 220 -7.11 36.14 -44.41
CA ALA A 220 -6.25 37.19 -44.95
C ALA A 220 -5.93 36.96 -46.44
N ALA A 221 -5.66 35.72 -46.85
CA ALA A 221 -5.43 35.36 -48.24
C ALA A 221 -6.69 35.58 -49.11
N ALA A 222 -7.87 35.20 -48.60
CA ALA A 222 -9.14 35.45 -49.27
C ALA A 222 -9.42 36.96 -49.43
N ALA A 223 -9.10 37.77 -48.42
CA ALA A 223 -9.23 39.22 -48.49
C ALA A 223 -8.27 39.85 -49.51
N ALA A 224 -7.04 39.35 -49.61
CA ALA A 224 -6.04 39.83 -50.57
C ALA A 224 -6.35 39.43 -52.02
N GLY A 225 -7.04 38.30 -52.24
CA GLY A 225 -7.43 37.82 -53.57
C GLY A 225 -8.56 38.60 -54.22
N ALA A 226 -9.29 39.43 -53.48
CA ALA A 226 -10.48 40.13 -53.97
C ALA A 226 -10.20 41.48 -54.67
N GLY A 227 -8.96 41.99 -54.69
CA GLY A 227 -8.68 43.37 -55.11
C GLY A 227 -7.53 43.61 -56.09
N GLY A 228 -6.87 42.56 -56.62
CA GLY A 228 -5.73 42.72 -57.52
C GLY A 228 -6.08 42.42 -58.98
N ASP A 229 -6.05 43.44 -59.84
CA ASP A 229 -6.17 43.30 -61.30
C ASP A 229 -4.95 42.50 -61.84
N PRO A 230 -5.12 41.31 -62.44
CA PRO A 230 -4.03 40.39 -62.79
C PRO A 230 -3.16 40.84 -63.98
N ALA A 231 -3.35 42.05 -64.50
CA ALA A 231 -2.80 42.47 -65.79
C ALA A 231 -1.45 43.22 -65.74
N ASP A 232 -0.84 43.45 -64.57
CA ASP A 232 0.39 44.25 -64.47
C ASP A 232 1.67 43.37 -64.37
N PRO A 233 2.45 43.20 -65.46
CA PRO A 233 3.53 42.21 -65.53
C PRO A 233 4.81 42.59 -64.76
N ASP A 234 4.93 43.82 -64.26
CA ASP A 234 6.19 44.32 -63.66
C ASP A 234 6.31 44.08 -62.13
N PHE A 235 5.23 43.61 -61.47
CA PHE A 235 5.23 43.34 -60.02
C PHE A 235 5.73 41.93 -59.62
N GLY A 236 5.97 41.03 -60.58
CA GLY A 236 6.28 39.62 -60.31
C GLY A 236 7.63 39.35 -59.61
N ALA A 237 8.63 40.21 -59.83
CA ALA A 237 9.97 39.99 -59.28
C ALA A 237 10.03 40.14 -57.75
N GLY A 238 9.21 41.04 -57.17
CA GLY A 238 9.17 41.27 -55.72
C GLY A 238 8.53 40.13 -54.93
N ARG A 239 7.47 39.50 -55.49
CA ARG A 239 6.78 38.37 -54.85
C ARG A 239 7.67 37.13 -54.70
N SER A 240 8.46 36.80 -55.73
CA SER A 240 9.36 35.64 -55.67
C SER A 240 10.36 35.71 -54.52
N ARG A 241 10.94 36.90 -54.26
CA ARG A 241 11.87 37.11 -53.14
C ARG A 241 11.19 37.01 -51.78
N ALA A 242 9.96 37.51 -51.65
CA ALA A 242 9.19 37.42 -50.43
C ALA A 242 8.80 35.96 -50.12
N GLU A 243 8.37 35.21 -51.13
CA GLU A 243 8.04 33.79 -51.01
C GLU A 243 9.26 32.95 -50.61
N ASP A 244 10.42 33.20 -51.21
CA ASP A 244 11.67 32.55 -50.84
C ASP A 244 12.09 32.86 -49.39
N ALA A 245 11.88 34.10 -48.92
CA ALA A 245 12.17 34.48 -47.54
C ALA A 245 11.27 33.74 -46.56
N VAL A 246 9.96 33.68 -46.82
CA VAL A 246 8.99 32.92 -46.01
C VAL A 246 9.34 31.43 -46.00
N ARG A 247 9.74 30.86 -47.14
CA ARG A 247 10.13 29.45 -47.24
C ARG A 247 11.37 29.14 -46.39
N ARG A 248 12.37 30.01 -46.40
CA ARG A 248 13.59 29.89 -45.56
C ARG A 248 13.25 30.00 -44.07
N GLU A 249 12.35 30.91 -43.70
CA GLU A 249 11.89 31.04 -42.32
C GLU A 249 11.13 29.79 -41.86
N GLN A 250 10.21 29.28 -42.67
CA GLN A 250 9.50 28.03 -42.39
C GLN A 250 10.47 26.84 -42.23
N GLU A 251 11.49 26.75 -43.09
CA GLU A 251 12.50 25.70 -42.97
C GLU A 251 13.33 25.83 -41.69
N ARG A 252 13.69 27.06 -41.30
CA ARG A 252 14.38 27.33 -40.03
C ARG A 252 13.54 26.86 -38.83
N LEU A 253 12.25 27.21 -38.80
CA LEU A 253 11.34 26.79 -37.73
C LEU A 253 11.18 25.27 -37.67
N ARG A 254 11.08 24.58 -38.82
CA ARG A 254 11.05 23.11 -38.87
C ARG A 254 12.33 22.50 -38.30
N ARG A 255 13.51 23.06 -38.62
CA ARG A 255 14.79 22.61 -38.06
C ARG A 255 14.88 22.85 -36.56
N GLU A 256 14.39 23.99 -36.06
CA GLU A 256 14.36 24.29 -34.63
C GLU A 256 13.41 23.36 -33.86
N LEU A 257 12.22 23.08 -34.41
CA LEU A 257 11.29 22.09 -33.86
C LEU A 257 11.88 20.69 -33.83
N ALA A 258 12.54 20.26 -34.91
CA ALA A 258 13.20 18.96 -34.99
C ALA A 258 14.32 18.80 -33.93
N LYS A 259 15.15 19.84 -33.76
CA LYS A 259 16.18 19.87 -32.70
C LYS A 259 15.57 19.82 -31.30
N HIS A 260 14.45 20.51 -31.09
CA HIS A 260 13.76 20.49 -29.80
C HIS A 260 13.15 19.11 -29.50
N SER A 261 12.53 18.45 -30.49
CA SER A 261 12.03 17.08 -30.33
C SER A 261 13.15 16.09 -30.07
N GLU A 262 14.27 16.18 -30.79
CA GLU A 262 15.45 15.31 -30.58
C GLU A 262 16.03 15.51 -29.17
N LYS A 263 16.08 16.75 -28.68
CA LYS A 263 16.51 17.05 -27.32
C LYS A 263 15.59 16.40 -26.28
N LEU A 264 14.27 16.53 -26.43
CA LEU A 264 13.30 15.90 -25.53
C LEU A 264 13.39 14.38 -25.55
N GLU A 265 13.62 13.77 -26.72
CA GLU A 265 13.81 12.33 -26.84
C GLU A 265 15.10 11.87 -26.14
N ARG A 266 16.18 12.64 -26.28
CA ARG A 266 17.44 12.36 -25.58
C ARG A 266 17.31 12.46 -24.06
N ASP A 267 16.57 13.44 -23.57
CA ASP A 267 16.33 13.60 -22.14
C ASP A 267 15.42 12.48 -21.61
N ARG A 268 14.36 12.09 -22.33
CA ARG A 268 13.55 10.90 -22.00
C ARG A 268 14.39 9.63 -21.92
N ARG A 269 15.29 9.42 -22.88
CA ARG A 269 16.19 8.27 -22.89
C ARG A 269 17.12 8.26 -21.66
N ARG A 270 17.61 9.43 -21.23
CA ARG A 270 18.43 9.53 -20.00
C ARG A 270 17.62 9.17 -18.76
N ASP A 271 16.38 9.66 -18.67
CA ASP A 271 15.49 9.34 -17.55
C ASP A 271 15.15 7.84 -17.51
N GLU A 272 14.92 7.22 -18.68
CA GLU A 272 14.71 5.77 -18.80
C GLU A 272 15.94 4.96 -18.39
N GLU A 273 17.14 5.36 -18.83
CA GLU A 273 18.40 4.74 -18.44
C GLU A 273 18.66 4.89 -16.92
N GLU A 274 18.29 6.02 -16.32
CA GLU A 274 18.38 6.25 -14.88
C GLU A 274 17.41 5.36 -14.10
N ARG A 275 16.13 5.30 -14.50
CA ARG A 275 15.14 4.38 -13.91
C ARG A 275 15.58 2.92 -14.00
N HIS A 276 16.18 2.52 -15.12
CA HIS A 276 16.73 1.17 -15.28
C HIS A 276 17.85 0.90 -14.27
N ARG A 277 18.77 1.85 -14.06
CA ARG A 277 19.83 1.72 -13.06
C ARG A 277 19.28 1.64 -11.63
N GLU A 278 18.23 2.38 -11.31
CA GLU A 278 17.56 2.30 -10.01
C GLU A 278 16.90 0.93 -9.79
N LEU A 279 16.20 0.41 -10.80
CA LEU A 279 15.63 -0.93 -10.75
C LEU A 279 16.70 -1.99 -10.53
N GLU A 280 17.83 -1.89 -11.25
CA GLU A 280 18.97 -2.81 -11.10
C GLU A 280 19.58 -2.75 -9.69
N ARG A 281 19.68 -1.57 -9.07
CA ARG A 281 20.12 -1.42 -7.68
C ARG A 281 19.14 -2.09 -6.71
N GLY A 282 17.83 -1.85 -6.89
CA GLY A 282 16.79 -2.46 -6.07
C GLY A 282 16.73 -3.99 -6.22
N GLU A 283 16.99 -4.54 -7.41
CA GLU A 283 17.13 -5.99 -7.61
C GLU A 283 18.35 -6.57 -6.91
N LYS A 284 19.50 -5.89 -6.98
CA LYS A 284 20.72 -6.29 -6.25
C LYS A 284 20.49 -6.32 -4.74
N GLU A 285 19.78 -5.34 -4.19
CA GLU A 285 19.43 -5.31 -2.76
C GLU A 285 18.47 -6.43 -2.38
N ARG A 286 17.43 -6.67 -3.19
CA ARG A 286 16.52 -7.81 -3.00
C ARG A 286 17.26 -9.14 -3.03
N ARG A 287 18.19 -9.32 -3.97
CA ARG A 287 19.04 -10.51 -4.06
C ARG A 287 19.89 -10.71 -2.80
N LYS A 288 20.55 -9.64 -2.30
CA LYS A 288 21.32 -9.70 -1.04
C LYS A 288 20.45 -10.10 0.15
N LEU A 289 19.20 -9.64 0.21
CA LEU A 289 18.26 -10.02 1.28
C LEU A 289 17.86 -11.50 1.18
N VAL A 290 17.60 -12.00 -0.03
CA VAL A 290 17.32 -13.43 -0.26
C VAL A 290 18.52 -14.28 0.15
N ASP A 291 19.73 -13.95 -0.30
CA ASP A 291 20.96 -14.68 0.08
C ASP A 291 21.18 -14.68 1.60
N LYS A 292 20.85 -13.57 2.28
CA LYS A 292 20.92 -13.46 3.75
C LYS A 292 19.91 -14.39 4.43
N LEU A 293 18.67 -14.43 3.96
CA LEU A 293 17.62 -15.31 4.49
C LEU A 293 17.94 -16.79 4.25
N GLU A 294 18.44 -17.14 3.08
CA GLU A 294 18.88 -18.51 2.79
C GLU A 294 20.04 -18.94 3.68
N LYS A 295 21.01 -18.04 3.91
CA LYS A 295 22.11 -18.29 4.85
C LYS A 295 21.63 -18.48 6.29
N GLU A 296 20.62 -17.72 6.73
CA GLU A 296 20.01 -17.92 8.06
C GLU A 296 19.26 -19.25 8.14
N ARG A 297 18.49 -19.60 7.10
CA ARG A 297 17.80 -20.88 7.01
C ARG A 297 18.77 -22.06 7.06
N ALA A 298 19.87 -22.01 6.30
CA ALA A 298 20.91 -23.03 6.33
C ALA A 298 21.56 -23.18 7.71
N LYS A 299 21.79 -22.07 8.42
CA LYS A 299 22.27 -22.09 9.81
C LYS A 299 21.26 -22.72 10.76
N GLU A 300 19.97 -22.43 10.60
CA GLU A 300 18.91 -23.00 11.42
C GLU A 300 18.76 -24.51 11.17
N GLU A 301 18.77 -24.95 9.92
CA GLU A 301 18.73 -26.36 9.54
C GLU A 301 19.96 -27.11 10.09
N ALA A 302 21.15 -26.51 10.04
CA ALA A 302 22.36 -27.08 10.66
C ALA A 302 22.24 -27.19 12.20
N ARG A 303 21.60 -26.23 12.87
CA ARG A 303 21.31 -26.31 14.32
C ARG A 303 20.32 -27.44 14.62
N LYS A 304 19.24 -27.53 13.85
CA LYS A 304 18.24 -28.60 13.96
C LYS A 304 18.86 -29.98 13.76
N LEU A 305 19.75 -30.13 12.77
CA LEU A 305 20.44 -31.40 12.52
C LEU A 305 21.34 -31.82 13.69
N LYS A 306 22.08 -30.86 14.28
CA LYS A 306 22.88 -31.10 15.50
C LYS A 306 22.02 -31.45 16.71
N GLU A 307 20.85 -30.83 16.87
CA GLU A 307 19.91 -31.17 17.95
C GLU A 307 19.33 -32.58 17.77
N MET A 308 18.94 -32.93 16.54
CA MET A 308 18.46 -34.27 16.20
C MET A 308 19.52 -35.35 16.45
N GLU A 309 20.79 -35.07 16.11
CA GLU A 309 21.90 -35.98 16.38
C GLU A 309 22.13 -36.17 17.89
N LYS A 310 22.09 -35.08 18.67
CA LYS A 310 22.17 -35.15 20.14
C LYS A 310 21.04 -35.96 20.75
N MET A 311 19.82 -35.81 20.23
CA MET A 311 18.66 -36.59 20.66
C MET A 311 18.86 -38.08 20.36
N LYS A 312 19.31 -38.43 19.15
CA LYS A 312 19.61 -39.84 18.79
C LYS A 312 20.68 -40.47 19.70
N ILE A 313 21.75 -39.73 20.00
CA ILE A 313 22.80 -40.20 20.91
C ILE A 313 22.24 -40.41 22.32
N ALA A 314 21.32 -39.55 22.78
CA ALA A 314 20.67 -39.70 24.07
C ALA A 314 19.76 -40.93 24.12
N GLU A 315 18.94 -41.14 23.09
CA GLU A 315 18.08 -42.32 22.93
C GLU A 315 18.90 -43.62 22.88
N GLU A 316 20.00 -43.65 22.12
CA GLU A 316 20.89 -44.81 22.05
C GLU A 316 21.52 -45.12 23.41
N ARG A 317 21.93 -44.09 24.17
CA ARG A 317 22.45 -44.25 25.54
C ARG A 317 21.38 -44.80 26.49
N GLU A 318 20.13 -44.38 26.34
CA GLU A 318 19.01 -44.89 27.14
C GLU A 318 18.71 -46.36 26.82
N LEU A 319 18.61 -46.70 25.53
CA LEU A 319 18.44 -48.08 25.08
C LEU A 319 19.55 -48.98 25.62
N ARG A 320 20.81 -48.54 25.56
CA ARG A 320 21.94 -49.30 26.11
C ARG A 320 21.85 -49.50 27.63
N ARG A 321 21.31 -48.52 28.37
CA ARG A 321 21.06 -48.65 29.82
C ARG A 321 19.96 -49.67 30.11
N LEU A 322 18.88 -49.65 29.32
CA LEU A 322 17.77 -50.60 29.43
C LEU A 322 18.21 -52.03 29.09
N GLU A 323 19.02 -52.22 28.07
CA GLU A 323 19.60 -53.52 27.72
C GLU A 323 20.50 -54.07 28.82
N ALA A 324 21.39 -53.24 29.38
CA ALA A 324 22.24 -53.63 30.50
C ALA A 324 21.43 -53.99 31.76
N ALA A 325 20.28 -53.34 31.99
CA ALA A 325 19.36 -53.69 33.07
C ALA A 325 18.68 -55.04 32.83
N ARG A 326 18.19 -55.30 31.60
CA ARG A 326 17.60 -56.59 31.21
C ARG A 326 18.60 -57.74 31.31
N GLU A 327 19.87 -57.52 30.95
CA GLU A 327 20.92 -58.53 31.08
C GLU A 327 21.21 -58.86 32.56
N LYS A 328 21.25 -57.85 33.44
CA LYS A 328 21.38 -58.05 34.88
C LYS A 328 20.20 -58.82 35.47
N GLU A 329 18.99 -58.54 35.00
CA GLU A 329 17.78 -59.24 35.41
C GLU A 329 17.82 -60.72 34.99
N ARG A 330 18.15 -61.01 33.71
CA ARG A 330 18.35 -62.39 33.23
C ARG A 330 19.40 -63.15 34.05
N LYS A 331 20.52 -62.51 34.36
CA LYS A 331 21.58 -63.11 35.18
C LYS A 331 21.14 -63.35 36.63
N ALA A 332 20.32 -62.46 37.19
CA ALA A 332 19.75 -62.64 38.53
C ALA A 332 18.72 -63.77 38.55
N GLU A 333 17.89 -63.88 37.51
CA GLU A 333 16.93 -64.97 37.33
C GLU A 333 17.62 -66.32 37.18
N GLU A 334 18.67 -66.41 36.36
CA GLU A 334 19.49 -67.62 36.21
C GLU A 334 20.13 -68.04 37.55
N ARG A 335 20.64 -67.08 38.33
CA ARG A 335 21.16 -67.35 39.68
C ARG A 335 20.06 -67.84 40.63
N ARG A 336 18.86 -67.26 40.58
CA ARG A 336 17.72 -67.74 41.38
C ARG A 336 17.36 -69.17 41.00
N ARG A 337 17.28 -69.46 39.71
CA ARG A 337 17.00 -70.79 39.18
C ARG A 337 18.04 -71.83 39.61
N ALA A 338 19.33 -71.50 39.55
CA ALA A 338 20.40 -72.39 40.01
C ALA A 338 20.34 -72.67 41.53
N VAL A 339 19.93 -71.68 42.34
CA VAL A 339 19.73 -71.88 43.79
C VAL A 339 18.51 -72.76 44.07
N GLU A 340 17.42 -72.58 43.32
CA GLU A 340 16.23 -73.45 43.43
C GLU A 340 16.53 -74.89 43.02
N GLU A 341 17.35 -75.11 41.99
CA GLU A 341 17.78 -76.43 41.56
C GLU A 341 18.63 -77.15 42.62
N ARG A 342 19.56 -76.44 43.28
CA ARG A 342 20.36 -76.99 44.39
C ARG A 342 19.55 -77.34 45.65
N LYS A 343 18.34 -76.80 45.79
CA LYS A 343 17.46 -77.09 46.93
C LYS A 343 16.59 -78.33 46.71
N LYS A 344 16.45 -78.79 45.47
CA LYS A 344 15.70 -80.00 45.12
C LYS A 344 16.59 -81.23 45.29
#